data_AF-V8NKD9-F1
#
_entry.id   AF-V8NKD9-F1
#
_cell.length_a   1.000
_cell.length_b   1.000
_cell.length_c   1.000
_cell.angle_alpha   90.00
_cell.angle_beta   90.00
_cell.angle_gamma   90.00
#
_symmetry.space_group_name_H-M   'P 1'
#
loop_
_entity.id
_entity.type
_entity.pdbx_description
1 polymer ?
#
loop_
_entity_poly.entity_id
_entity_poly.type
_entity_poly.pdbx_seq_one_letter_code
_entity_poly.pdbx_strand_id
1 'polypeptide(L)'
;SLWVSVYRETYIEQERGENANDRNDRAIRVAAKWYQEHLKKSQGEESILVILLTNDRKNKEKAVEEGITTFTCKSDLLTFPGYELFPKSLRRDQLREEYVKSLTGHPELMDRLACLNDEENEMESSKIIFPEHLPLSKLQQGIKSGFYLQGTFRASRDNYLEATVWIHGNDQEREPKTSVNTAMLRPTGRVVGIIKRNWRPYCGMLSKSHIKEGHFVKNLGEAGDKETETEVLLLEHDVPHQPFSQAVLSFLPQMPWSISDEDMKQREDLRQLCVCSVDPPGFAFSCIWEMNQNAEILATRFTKSVINSKASLTYAEAQMKIDSATLKDDVTTSLRGLNRLAKILKKRRRENGALTLSSPEVRFHIDSETHDPIDLQTKELKETNSMVEEFMLLANISVAQKINQEFSEHALLRKHPAPPPSNYDILGLEIKTDCAKSLADSLDRAESPSFPYLNTLLRILATRCMMQAVYFCSGMDSDFHHYGLASPIYTHFTSPIRRYADIIVHRLLAVAIGVDTTYPDLTDKHKLAELCKNLNFRHKMAQYAQRASIAFHTQLFFKNKGEVSEEAYILFVRKNAIVVLIPKYGLEGTVFFEEKAKTNERLVFNDEKIRMTLVEPKVGSR
;
A
#
# COMPACT_ATOMS: atom_id res chain seq x y z
N SER A 1 -21.45 23.08 -7.25
CA SER A 1 -22.66 22.36 -6.83
C SER A 1 -23.65 23.37 -6.27
N LEU A 2 -24.84 23.52 -6.87
CA LEU A 2 -25.87 24.45 -6.35
C LEU A 2 -26.90 23.69 -5.53
N TRP A 3 -27.34 24.28 -4.42
CA TRP A 3 -28.37 23.73 -3.55
C TRP A 3 -29.77 24.11 -4.05
N VAL A 4 -30.21 23.47 -5.13
CA VAL A 4 -31.53 23.68 -5.76
C VAL A 4 -32.70 23.42 -4.77
N SER A 5 -32.49 22.56 -3.77
CA SER A 5 -33.51 22.18 -2.79
C SER A 5 -33.77 23.18 -1.66
N VAL A 6 -33.02 24.28 -1.56
CA VAL A 6 -33.17 25.30 -0.50
C VAL A 6 -33.35 26.71 -1.05
N TYR A 7 -33.25 26.90 -2.37
CA TYR A 7 -33.47 28.19 -2.98
C TYR A 7 -34.95 28.38 -3.30
N ARG A 8 -35.55 29.46 -2.78
CA ARG A 8 -37.00 29.68 -2.81
C ARG A 8 -37.62 29.62 -4.20
N GLU A 9 -36.90 30.07 -5.22
CA GLU A 9 -37.42 30.16 -6.60
C GLU A 9 -37.24 28.86 -7.41
N THR A 10 -36.45 27.91 -6.91
CA THR A 10 -36.22 26.61 -7.58
C THR A 10 -36.66 25.42 -6.73
N TYR A 11 -37.12 25.65 -5.51
CA TYR A 11 -37.72 24.65 -4.64
C TYR A 11 -39.05 24.15 -5.21
N ILE A 12 -39.24 22.84 -5.20
CA ILE A 12 -40.50 22.20 -5.59
C ILE A 12 -40.94 21.14 -4.56
N GLU A 13 -42.24 21.08 -4.33
CA GLU A 13 -42.90 20.05 -3.51
C GLU A 13 -43.21 18.81 -4.36
N GLN A 14 -43.27 17.64 -3.71
CA GLN A 14 -43.64 16.40 -4.38
C GLN A 14 -45.14 16.36 -4.64
N GLU A 15 -45.53 16.13 -5.89
CA GLU A 15 -46.94 16.06 -6.27
C GLU A 15 -47.57 14.72 -5.89
N ARG A 16 -48.90 14.71 -5.71
CA ARG A 16 -49.62 13.50 -5.31
C ARG A 16 -49.63 12.49 -6.46
N GLY A 17 -48.96 11.36 -6.25
CA GLY A 17 -48.80 10.31 -7.27
C GLY A 17 -47.50 10.40 -8.08
N GLU A 18 -46.66 11.40 -7.81
CA GLU A 18 -45.33 11.55 -8.41
C GLU A 18 -44.31 10.67 -7.67
N ASN A 19 -43.47 9.94 -8.41
CA ASN A 19 -42.38 9.18 -7.80
C ASN A 19 -41.19 10.11 -7.47
N ALA A 20 -40.25 9.65 -6.63
CA ALA A 20 -39.11 10.48 -6.24
C ALA A 20 -38.17 10.86 -7.41
N ASN A 21 -38.07 10.00 -8.44
CA ASN A 21 -37.26 10.25 -9.62
C ASN A 21 -37.87 11.37 -10.50
N ASP A 22 -39.18 11.28 -10.76
CA ASP A 22 -39.94 12.27 -11.53
C ASP A 22 -39.85 13.66 -10.89
N ARG A 23 -39.95 13.72 -9.55
CA ARG A 23 -39.74 14.95 -8.78
C ARG A 23 -38.32 15.49 -8.98
N ASN A 24 -37.29 14.65 -8.89
CA ASN A 24 -35.91 15.08 -9.08
C ASN A 24 -35.66 15.62 -10.49
N ASP A 25 -36.17 14.94 -11.51
CA ASP A 25 -36.09 15.40 -12.89
C ASP A 25 -36.78 16.74 -13.06
N ARG A 26 -37.97 16.93 -12.46
CA ARG A 26 -38.69 18.21 -12.46
C ARG A 26 -37.91 19.32 -11.74
N ALA A 27 -37.27 19.01 -10.62
CA ALA A 27 -36.45 19.98 -9.88
C ALA A 27 -35.27 20.47 -10.72
N ILE A 28 -34.62 19.56 -11.47
CA ILE A 28 -33.53 19.89 -12.38
C ILE A 28 -34.03 20.76 -13.52
N ARG A 29 -35.19 20.46 -14.11
CA ARG A 29 -35.79 21.28 -15.17
C ARG A 29 -36.13 22.68 -14.68
N VAL A 30 -36.78 22.81 -13.52
CA VAL A 30 -37.09 24.12 -12.90
C VAL A 30 -35.82 24.93 -12.65
N ALA A 31 -34.75 24.31 -12.15
CA ALA A 31 -33.47 24.97 -11.96
C ALA A 31 -32.86 25.43 -13.30
N ALA A 32 -32.84 24.57 -14.32
CA ALA A 32 -32.31 24.91 -15.64
C ALA A 32 -33.05 26.09 -16.27
N LYS A 33 -34.38 26.11 -16.16
CA LYS A 33 -35.22 27.22 -16.62
C LYS A 33 -34.94 28.51 -15.86
N TRP A 34 -34.85 28.44 -14.54
CA TRP A 34 -34.51 29.59 -13.71
C TRP A 34 -33.15 30.20 -14.11
N TYR A 35 -32.13 29.37 -14.33
CA TYR A 35 -30.83 29.84 -14.80
C TYR A 35 -30.89 30.51 -16.17
N GLN A 36 -31.63 29.89 -17.10
CA GLN A 36 -31.82 30.44 -18.44
C GLN A 36 -32.47 31.84 -18.39
N GLU A 37 -33.40 32.06 -17.46
CA GLU A 37 -34.04 33.37 -17.26
C GLU A 37 -33.16 34.36 -16.49
N HIS A 38 -32.47 33.89 -15.45
CA HIS A 38 -31.62 34.73 -14.60
C HIS A 38 -30.40 35.27 -15.35
N LEU A 39 -29.73 34.42 -16.12
CA LEU A 39 -28.57 34.81 -16.91
C LEU A 39 -28.94 35.72 -18.09
N LYS A 40 -30.11 35.49 -18.71
CA LYS A 40 -30.66 36.41 -19.74
C LYS A 40 -30.91 37.83 -19.21
N LYS A 41 -31.28 37.98 -17.94
CA LYS A 41 -31.51 39.28 -17.31
C LYS A 41 -30.21 40.01 -16.92
N SER A 42 -29.08 39.30 -16.86
CA SER A 42 -27.86 39.77 -16.21
C SER A 42 -26.73 40.19 -17.16
N GLN A 43 -26.89 40.05 -18.49
CA GLN A 43 -25.79 40.26 -19.44
C GLN A 43 -26.11 41.23 -20.58
N GLY A 44 -25.16 42.16 -20.80
CA GLY A 44 -24.93 42.82 -22.09
C GLY A 44 -23.86 42.07 -22.88
N GLU A 45 -24.08 41.98 -24.20
CA GLU A 45 -23.21 41.51 -25.30
C GLU A 45 -22.59 40.08 -25.29
N GLU A 46 -22.49 39.35 -24.18
CA GLU A 46 -22.17 37.91 -24.20
C GLU A 46 -23.30 37.09 -23.58
N SER A 47 -24.03 36.30 -24.37
CA SER A 47 -25.15 35.48 -23.89
C SER A 47 -24.66 34.10 -23.42
N ILE A 48 -24.66 33.85 -22.11
CA ILE A 48 -24.41 32.50 -21.58
C ILE A 48 -25.65 31.63 -21.84
N LEU A 49 -25.47 30.58 -22.66
CA LEU A 49 -26.51 29.59 -22.93
C LEU A 49 -26.48 28.49 -21.87
N VAL A 50 -27.65 28.19 -21.30
CA VAL A 50 -27.82 27.08 -20.34
C VAL A 50 -28.29 25.85 -21.11
N ILE A 51 -27.61 24.73 -20.91
CA ILE A 51 -27.92 23.47 -21.59
C ILE A 51 -28.17 22.38 -20.54
N LEU A 52 -29.32 21.70 -20.64
CA LEU A 52 -29.62 20.50 -19.87
C LEU A 52 -29.16 19.25 -20.64
N LEU A 53 -28.37 18.40 -19.98
CA LEU A 53 -27.96 17.10 -20.53
C LEU A 53 -28.67 15.99 -19.77
N THR A 54 -29.43 15.14 -20.47
CA THR A 54 -30.15 14.01 -19.84
C THR A 54 -30.14 12.77 -20.72
N ASN A 55 -30.03 11.59 -20.10
CA ASN A 55 -30.18 10.31 -20.81
C ASN A 55 -31.62 9.78 -20.78
N ASP A 56 -32.48 10.33 -19.91
CA ASP A 56 -33.89 9.97 -19.89
C ASP A 56 -34.63 10.71 -21.01
N ARG A 57 -35.11 9.94 -21.98
CA ARG A 57 -35.87 10.43 -23.13
C ARG A 57 -37.14 11.19 -22.71
N LYS A 58 -37.86 10.70 -21.70
CA LYS A 58 -39.08 11.36 -21.20
C LYS A 58 -38.75 12.69 -20.53
N ASN A 59 -37.63 12.75 -19.80
CA ASN A 59 -37.16 13.98 -19.19
C ASN A 59 -36.76 15.02 -20.27
N LYS A 60 -36.09 14.59 -21.35
CA LYS A 60 -35.78 15.47 -22.48
C LYS A 60 -37.04 16.01 -23.15
N GLU A 61 -37.99 15.16 -23.47
CA GLU A 61 -39.25 15.57 -24.13
C GLU A 61 -39.95 16.66 -23.31
N LYS A 62 -40.09 16.44 -21.99
CA LYS A 62 -40.65 17.45 -21.07
C LYS A 62 -39.81 18.73 -20.99
N ALA A 63 -38.48 18.63 -20.96
CA ALA A 63 -37.62 19.80 -20.88
C ALA A 63 -37.70 20.68 -22.15
N VAL A 64 -37.81 20.05 -23.32
CA VAL A 64 -38.03 20.75 -24.59
C VAL A 64 -39.41 21.44 -24.60
N GLU A 65 -40.47 20.76 -24.13
CA GLU A 65 -41.80 21.34 -23.96
C GLU A 65 -41.79 22.55 -23.00
N GLU A 66 -40.99 22.49 -21.94
CA GLU A 66 -40.82 23.56 -20.95
C GLU A 66 -39.94 24.73 -21.43
N GLY A 67 -39.38 24.65 -22.66
CA GLY A 67 -38.58 25.69 -23.29
C GLY A 67 -37.10 25.71 -22.87
N ILE A 68 -36.60 24.59 -22.34
CA ILE A 68 -35.23 24.43 -21.88
C ILE A 68 -34.40 23.81 -22.99
N THR A 69 -33.27 24.44 -23.34
CA THR A 69 -32.32 23.86 -24.30
C THR A 69 -31.76 22.56 -23.73
N THR A 70 -32.15 21.43 -24.32
CA THR A 70 -31.86 20.11 -23.77
C THR A 70 -31.31 19.19 -24.84
N PHE A 71 -30.25 18.46 -24.54
CA PHE A 71 -29.71 17.42 -25.41
C PHE A 71 -29.69 16.09 -24.68
N THR A 72 -30.04 15.03 -25.41
CA THR A 72 -29.66 13.67 -25.03
C THR A 72 -28.24 13.42 -25.50
N CYS A 73 -27.44 12.67 -24.73
CA CYS A 73 -26.12 12.22 -25.17
C CYS A 73 -26.17 11.39 -26.47
N LYS A 74 -27.35 11.01 -26.95
CA LYS A 74 -27.54 10.05 -28.04
C LYS A 74 -28.25 10.58 -29.29
N SER A 75 -28.70 11.84 -29.42
CA SER A 75 -29.46 12.21 -30.66
C SER A 75 -29.34 13.61 -31.25
N ASP A 76 -28.89 14.64 -30.53
CA ASP A 76 -29.15 16.03 -30.98
C ASP A 76 -27.90 16.88 -31.27
N LEU A 77 -26.74 16.26 -31.45
CA LEU A 77 -25.54 16.97 -31.94
C LEU A 77 -25.48 17.17 -33.46
N LEU A 78 -26.47 16.65 -34.18
CA LEU A 78 -26.62 16.77 -35.63
C LEU A 78 -27.01 18.19 -36.10
N THR A 79 -27.35 19.08 -35.18
CA THR A 79 -27.77 20.47 -35.45
C THR A 79 -26.69 21.52 -35.20
N PHE A 80 -25.44 21.11 -34.95
CA PHE A 80 -24.31 22.04 -34.84
C PHE A 80 -24.00 22.67 -36.22
N PRO A 81 -23.70 23.98 -36.32
CA PRO A 81 -23.31 24.59 -37.59
C PRO A 81 -22.04 23.93 -38.15
N GLY A 82 -22.09 23.35 -39.36
CA GLY A 82 -20.96 22.64 -40.01
C GLY A 82 -21.18 21.14 -40.30
N TYR A 83 -22.34 20.58 -39.94
CA TYR A 83 -22.67 19.15 -40.08
C TYR A 83 -22.74 18.61 -41.52
N GLU A 84 -22.87 19.47 -42.55
CA GLU A 84 -23.08 19.06 -43.95
C GLU A 84 -21.86 18.43 -44.65
N LEU A 85 -20.71 18.33 -43.99
CA LEU A 85 -19.46 17.84 -44.58
C LEU A 85 -19.22 16.32 -44.45
N PHE A 86 -20.15 15.52 -43.91
CA PHE A 86 -19.91 14.11 -43.57
C PHE A 86 -20.74 13.07 -44.41
N PRO A 87 -20.18 11.88 -44.74
CA PRO A 87 -20.85 10.89 -45.59
C PRO A 87 -22.00 10.15 -44.89
N LYS A 88 -23.06 9.85 -45.66
CA LYS A 88 -24.36 9.30 -45.20
C LYS A 88 -24.37 7.84 -44.71
N SER A 89 -23.24 7.13 -44.65
CA SER A 89 -23.20 5.66 -44.50
C SER A 89 -23.08 5.12 -43.07
N LEU A 90 -22.99 5.95 -42.03
CA LEU A 90 -22.94 5.49 -40.63
C LEU A 90 -24.11 6.07 -39.83
N ARG A 91 -25.10 5.26 -39.48
CA ARG A 91 -26.15 5.60 -38.51
C ARG A 91 -26.48 4.40 -37.64
N ARG A 92 -26.27 4.51 -36.32
CA ARG A 92 -27.38 4.52 -35.31
C ARG A 92 -26.94 4.49 -33.83
N ASP A 93 -25.68 4.27 -33.46
CA ASP A 93 -25.35 4.04 -32.03
C ASP A 93 -24.21 4.87 -31.38
N GLN A 94 -23.66 5.91 -32.03
CA GLN A 94 -22.40 6.55 -31.60
C GLN A 94 -22.47 8.08 -31.36
N LEU A 95 -23.46 8.58 -30.64
CA LEU A 95 -23.66 10.05 -30.51
C LEU A 95 -22.99 10.71 -29.29
N ARG A 96 -22.63 9.94 -28.25
CA ARG A 96 -21.80 10.42 -27.13
C ARG A 96 -20.32 10.55 -27.55
N GLU A 97 -19.91 9.68 -28.48
CA GLU A 97 -18.67 9.75 -29.24
C GLU A 97 -18.59 11.01 -30.12
N GLU A 98 -19.67 11.41 -30.78
CA GLU A 98 -19.63 12.58 -31.67
C GLU A 98 -19.54 13.92 -30.92
N TYR A 99 -20.13 14.06 -29.72
CA TYR A 99 -19.94 15.24 -28.87
C TYR A 99 -18.46 15.44 -28.54
N VAL A 100 -17.83 14.35 -28.11
CA VAL A 100 -16.44 14.35 -27.69
C VAL A 100 -15.51 14.56 -28.89
N LYS A 101 -15.85 14.03 -30.08
CA LYS A 101 -15.20 14.36 -31.37
C LYS A 101 -15.35 15.83 -31.76
N SER A 102 -16.47 16.48 -31.41
CA SER A 102 -16.74 17.89 -31.75
C SER A 102 -15.97 18.90 -30.90
N LEU A 103 -15.42 18.47 -29.75
CA LEU A 103 -14.52 19.28 -28.94
C LEU A 103 -13.15 19.37 -29.61
N THR A 104 -12.95 20.44 -30.40
CA THR A 104 -11.65 20.74 -31.01
C THR A 104 -10.57 20.88 -29.95
N GLY A 105 -9.57 20.00 -29.98
CA GLY A 105 -8.41 20.01 -29.07
C GLY A 105 -8.32 18.85 -28.08
N HIS A 106 -9.34 17.96 -27.98
CA HIS A 106 -9.35 16.85 -27.01
C HIS A 106 -9.83 15.49 -27.57
N PRO A 107 -9.20 14.96 -28.63
CA PRO A 107 -9.57 13.67 -29.22
C PRO A 107 -9.44 12.49 -28.25
N GLU A 108 -8.57 12.58 -27.21
CA GLU A 108 -8.36 11.51 -26.21
C GLU A 108 -9.56 11.22 -25.29
N LEU A 109 -10.54 12.14 -25.22
CA LEU A 109 -11.73 11.95 -24.39
C LEU A 109 -12.66 10.86 -24.96
N MET A 110 -12.51 10.54 -26.25
CA MET A 110 -13.28 9.53 -26.96
C MET A 110 -13.15 8.15 -26.36
N ASP A 111 -11.90 7.80 -26.05
CA ASP A 111 -11.54 6.49 -25.55
C ASP A 111 -11.95 6.32 -24.07
N ARG A 112 -12.24 7.44 -23.37
CA ARG A 112 -12.69 7.51 -21.96
C ARG A 112 -14.17 7.26 -21.73
N LEU A 113 -14.90 7.00 -22.80
CA LEU A 113 -16.34 6.90 -22.78
C LEU A 113 -16.78 5.45 -22.55
N ALA A 114 -17.37 5.15 -21.38
CA ALA A 114 -17.97 3.85 -21.14
C ALA A 114 -19.18 3.61 -22.07
N CYS A 115 -19.14 2.58 -22.92
CA CYS A 115 -20.32 2.10 -23.64
C CYS A 115 -21.32 1.48 -22.65
N LEU A 116 -22.39 2.20 -22.34
CA LEU A 116 -23.56 1.63 -21.67
C LEU A 116 -24.49 1.14 -22.76
N ASN A 117 -24.55 -0.17 -22.97
CA ASN A 117 -25.61 -0.77 -23.77
C ASN A 117 -26.88 -0.79 -22.91
N ASP A 118 -27.63 0.31 -22.93
CA ASP A 118 -29.00 0.30 -22.41
C ASP A 118 -29.93 -0.28 -23.49
N GLU A 119 -30.45 -1.45 -23.17
CA GLU A 119 -31.71 -2.09 -23.59
C GLU A 119 -32.23 -1.81 -25.02
N GLU A 120 -32.01 -2.77 -25.94
CA GLU A 120 -32.97 -3.22 -26.98
C GLU A 120 -32.36 -4.16 -28.05
N ASN A 121 -31.13 -4.66 -27.91
CA ASN A 121 -30.57 -5.66 -28.84
C ASN A 121 -30.08 -6.93 -28.12
N GLU A 122 -31.02 -7.75 -27.64
CA GLU A 122 -30.75 -9.17 -27.33
C GLU A 122 -31.82 -10.08 -27.95
N MET A 123 -31.72 -10.33 -29.25
CA MET A 123 -32.16 -11.60 -29.83
C MET A 123 -31.22 -12.00 -30.98
N GLU A 124 -29.94 -12.17 -30.69
CA GLU A 124 -29.07 -12.97 -31.56
C GLU A 124 -27.92 -13.63 -30.76
N SER A 125 -28.25 -14.76 -30.12
CA SER A 125 -27.31 -15.87 -29.83
C SER A 125 -25.99 -15.58 -29.08
N SER A 126 -25.96 -14.68 -28.10
CA SER A 126 -24.88 -14.69 -27.11
C SER A 126 -25.05 -15.92 -26.21
N LYS A 127 -24.20 -16.94 -26.40
CA LYS A 127 -24.07 -18.06 -25.46
C LYS A 127 -23.96 -17.49 -24.04
N ILE A 128 -24.88 -17.84 -23.15
CA ILE A 128 -24.81 -17.47 -21.73
C ILE A 128 -23.52 -18.09 -21.17
N ILE A 129 -22.48 -17.27 -20.99
CA ILE A 129 -21.14 -17.75 -20.56
C ILE A 129 -21.08 -17.94 -19.04
N PHE A 130 -21.85 -17.16 -18.28
CA PHE A 130 -21.81 -17.17 -16.82
C PHE A 130 -23.22 -17.22 -16.20
N PRO A 131 -23.39 -17.86 -15.03
CA PRO A 131 -24.64 -17.82 -14.28
C PRO A 131 -25.01 -16.39 -13.86
N GLU A 132 -26.30 -16.06 -13.88
CA GLU A 132 -26.80 -14.77 -13.41
C GLU A 132 -26.56 -14.57 -11.91
N HIS A 133 -26.28 -13.33 -11.53
CA HIS A 133 -26.14 -12.95 -10.13
C HIS A 133 -27.50 -12.73 -9.48
N LEU A 134 -27.66 -13.21 -8.24
CA LEU A 134 -28.83 -12.91 -7.45
C LEU A 134 -28.89 -11.42 -7.09
N PRO A 135 -30.10 -10.82 -7.04
CA PRO A 135 -30.27 -9.44 -6.63
C PRO A 135 -29.86 -9.23 -5.17
N LEU A 136 -29.40 -8.01 -4.85
CA LEU A 136 -28.87 -7.66 -3.53
C LEU A 136 -29.86 -7.97 -2.38
N SER A 137 -31.16 -7.78 -2.61
CA SER A 137 -32.20 -8.08 -1.62
C SER A 137 -32.22 -9.56 -1.21
N LYS A 138 -32.14 -10.48 -2.18
CA LYS A 138 -32.06 -11.93 -1.94
C LYS A 138 -30.74 -12.31 -1.27
N LEU A 139 -29.63 -11.69 -1.67
CA LEU A 139 -28.32 -11.92 -1.04
C LEU A 139 -28.36 -11.54 0.45
N GLN A 140 -28.89 -10.35 0.77
CA GLN A 140 -28.99 -9.87 2.15
C GLN A 140 -29.93 -10.73 3.00
N GLN A 141 -31.06 -11.16 2.44
CA GLN A 141 -31.97 -12.09 3.13
C GLN A 141 -31.28 -13.44 3.40
N GLY A 142 -30.60 -13.99 2.39
CA GLY A 142 -29.85 -15.24 2.53
C GLY A 142 -28.73 -15.15 3.56
N ILE A 143 -28.01 -14.02 3.64
CA ILE A 143 -27.00 -13.78 4.67
C ILE A 143 -27.62 -13.71 6.06
N LYS A 144 -28.74 -12.98 6.23
CA LYS A 144 -29.46 -12.90 7.51
C LYS A 144 -30.00 -14.26 7.97
N SER A 145 -30.43 -15.10 7.03
CA SER A 145 -30.89 -16.47 7.32
C SER A 145 -29.76 -17.47 7.58
N GLY A 146 -28.50 -17.09 7.39
CA GLY A 146 -27.33 -17.96 7.49
C GLY A 146 -27.09 -18.88 6.28
N PHE A 147 -27.95 -18.82 5.25
CA PHE A 147 -27.82 -19.65 4.04
C PHE A 147 -26.67 -19.18 3.12
N TYR A 148 -26.37 -17.88 3.11
CA TYR A 148 -25.23 -17.32 2.38
C TYR A 148 -24.20 -16.73 3.34
N LEU A 149 -22.93 -16.85 2.98
CA LEU A 149 -21.83 -16.21 3.68
C LEU A 149 -21.25 -15.09 2.80
N GLN A 150 -20.95 -13.95 3.41
CA GLN A 150 -20.28 -12.84 2.73
C GLN A 150 -18.81 -12.79 3.09
N GLY A 151 -17.98 -12.40 2.13
CA GLY A 151 -16.54 -12.31 2.33
C GLY A 151 -15.83 -11.54 1.24
N THR A 152 -14.54 -11.30 1.46
CA THR A 152 -13.66 -10.65 0.50
C THR A 152 -13.06 -11.69 -0.44
N PHE A 153 -13.29 -11.54 -1.75
CA PHE A 153 -12.74 -12.40 -2.80
C PHE A 153 -11.27 -12.05 -3.07
N ARG A 154 -10.41 -13.07 -3.16
CA ARG A 154 -9.00 -12.95 -3.52
C ARG A 154 -8.61 -14.00 -4.55
N ALA A 155 -8.42 -13.57 -5.79
CA ALA A 155 -7.87 -14.41 -6.85
C ALA A 155 -6.42 -14.81 -6.53
N SER A 156 -6.06 -16.05 -6.88
CA SER A 156 -4.67 -16.50 -6.85
C SER A 156 -3.86 -15.80 -7.93
N ARG A 157 -2.61 -15.46 -7.60
CA ARG A 157 -1.66 -14.90 -8.58
C ARG A 157 -1.06 -15.98 -9.50
N ASP A 158 -1.02 -17.23 -9.02
CA ASP A 158 -0.40 -18.34 -9.74
C ASP A 158 -1.41 -19.07 -10.66
N ASN A 159 -2.69 -19.09 -10.27
CA ASN A 159 -3.74 -19.77 -11.04
C ASN A 159 -5.03 -18.95 -11.05
N TYR A 160 -5.40 -18.39 -12.21
CA TYR A 160 -6.60 -17.57 -12.37
C TYR A 160 -7.92 -18.35 -12.14
N LEU A 161 -7.88 -19.69 -12.13
CA LEU A 161 -9.02 -20.55 -11.81
C LEU A 161 -9.18 -20.79 -10.31
N GLU A 162 -8.19 -20.39 -9.50
CA GLU A 162 -8.21 -20.53 -8.05
C GLU A 162 -8.43 -19.18 -7.37
N ALA A 163 -9.28 -19.18 -6.35
CA ALA A 163 -9.51 -18.03 -5.51
C ALA A 163 -9.87 -18.45 -4.09
N THR A 164 -9.63 -17.55 -3.15
CA THR A 164 -10.00 -17.71 -1.74
C THR A 164 -11.01 -16.63 -1.37
N VAL A 165 -11.90 -16.95 -0.42
CA VAL A 165 -12.87 -15.98 0.12
C VAL A 165 -12.69 -15.89 1.62
N TRP A 166 -12.43 -14.69 2.12
CA TRP A 166 -12.28 -14.42 3.54
C TRP A 166 -13.63 -14.00 4.12
N ILE A 167 -14.27 -14.89 4.88
CA ILE A 167 -15.61 -14.68 5.42
C ILE A 167 -15.58 -13.67 6.58
N HIS A 168 -16.49 -12.70 6.54
CA HIS A 168 -16.63 -11.72 7.61
C HIS A 168 -17.57 -12.28 8.71
N GLY A 169 -17.03 -12.86 9.79
CA GLY A 169 -17.81 -13.32 10.95
C GLY A 169 -16.97 -14.09 12.00
N ASN A 170 -17.03 -13.62 13.26
CA ASN A 170 -16.29 -14.04 14.46
C ASN A 170 -14.78 -13.75 14.47
N ASP A 171 -14.42 -12.65 15.14
CA ASP A 171 -13.10 -12.25 15.64
C ASP A 171 -11.88 -12.76 14.86
N GLN A 172 -11.38 -11.84 14.02
CA GLN A 172 -10.24 -11.91 13.11
C GLN A 172 -10.62 -12.33 11.68
N GLU A 173 -10.03 -11.64 10.69
CA GLU A 173 -9.87 -12.17 9.34
C GLU A 173 -9.07 -13.48 9.45
N ARG A 174 -9.77 -14.60 9.65
CA ARG A 174 -9.13 -15.91 9.72
C ARG A 174 -9.07 -16.48 8.32
N GLU A 175 -7.86 -16.76 7.85
CA GLU A 175 -7.71 -17.85 6.88
C GLU A 175 -8.37 -19.09 7.48
N PRO A 176 -9.08 -19.91 6.67
CA PRO A 176 -9.55 -21.20 7.16
C PRO A 176 -8.35 -21.94 7.75
N LYS A 177 -8.43 -22.31 9.05
CA LYS A 177 -7.35 -23.00 9.77
C LYS A 177 -6.95 -24.26 9.00
N THR A 178 -5.86 -24.18 8.25
CA THR A 178 -5.24 -25.33 7.58
C THR A 178 -4.20 -25.91 8.50
N SER A 179 -4.62 -26.80 9.40
CA SER A 179 -3.70 -27.86 9.83
C SER A 179 -3.38 -28.69 8.59
N VAL A 180 -2.11 -28.67 8.16
CA VAL A 180 -1.65 -29.36 6.95
C VAL A 180 -1.74 -30.86 7.21
N ASN A 181 -2.79 -31.47 6.67
CA ASN A 181 -2.81 -32.90 6.43
C ASN A 181 -3.24 -33.07 4.97
N THR A 182 -2.34 -33.60 4.14
CA THR A 182 -2.48 -33.70 2.67
C THR A 182 -3.69 -34.57 2.25
N ALA A 183 -4.30 -35.27 3.20
CA ALA A 183 -5.50 -36.09 3.05
C ALA A 183 -6.84 -35.39 3.35
N MET A 184 -6.85 -34.14 3.83
CA MET A 184 -8.09 -33.47 4.26
C MET A 184 -8.74 -32.64 3.15
N LEU A 185 -9.99 -32.96 2.81
CA LEU A 185 -10.84 -32.21 1.88
C LEU A 185 -10.99 -30.76 2.37
N ARG A 186 -10.77 -29.79 1.48
CA ARG A 186 -10.91 -28.35 1.78
C ARG A 186 -12.35 -27.88 1.51
N PRO A 187 -12.91 -26.96 2.30
CA PRO A 187 -14.20 -26.34 1.99
C PRO A 187 -14.13 -25.62 0.64
N THR A 188 -15.05 -25.93 -0.27
CA THR A 188 -15.22 -25.24 -1.55
C THR A 188 -16.53 -24.45 -1.55
N GLY A 189 -16.57 -23.35 -2.31
CA GLY A 189 -17.73 -22.46 -2.39
C GLY A 189 -17.98 -21.98 -3.81
N ARG A 190 -19.20 -21.51 -4.07
CA ARG A 190 -19.61 -20.93 -5.35
C ARG A 190 -20.09 -19.49 -5.13
N VAL A 191 -19.61 -18.57 -5.96
CA VAL A 191 -20.10 -17.18 -5.97
C VAL A 191 -21.48 -17.15 -6.61
N VAL A 192 -22.47 -16.57 -5.90
CA VAL A 192 -23.86 -16.46 -6.36
C VAL A 192 -24.33 -15.01 -6.56
N GLY A 193 -23.49 -14.04 -6.20
CA GLY A 193 -23.76 -12.62 -6.41
C GLY A 193 -22.69 -11.71 -5.81
N ILE A 194 -22.75 -10.43 -6.18
CA ILE A 194 -21.79 -9.40 -5.78
C ILE A 194 -22.53 -8.34 -4.95
N ILE A 195 -22.10 -8.13 -3.70
CA ILE A 195 -22.70 -7.13 -2.80
C ILE A 195 -22.17 -5.73 -3.11
N LYS A 196 -20.85 -5.60 -3.25
CA LYS A 196 -20.17 -4.33 -3.49
C LYS A 196 -19.03 -4.55 -4.49
N ARG A 197 -19.05 -3.80 -5.60
CA ARG A 197 -17.91 -3.73 -6.52
C ARG A 197 -16.87 -2.76 -5.95
N ASN A 198 -15.60 -3.11 -6.05
CA ASN A 198 -14.47 -2.28 -5.64
C ASN A 198 -13.50 -2.12 -6.80
N TRP A 199 -13.99 -1.53 -7.89
CA TRP A 199 -13.22 -1.33 -9.12
C TRP A 199 -12.28 -0.14 -8.98
N ARG A 200 -11.12 -0.25 -9.64
CA ARG A 200 -10.14 0.81 -9.81
C ARG A 200 -9.69 0.83 -11.28
N PRO A 201 -9.10 1.91 -11.77
CA PRO A 201 -8.36 1.86 -13.03
C PRO A 201 -7.25 0.80 -12.95
N TYR A 202 -7.09 0.04 -14.03
CA TYR A 202 -6.03 -0.95 -14.20
C TYR A 202 -5.13 -0.51 -15.35
N CYS A 203 -3.81 -0.62 -15.15
CA CYS A 203 -2.81 -0.43 -16.18
C CYS A 203 -2.69 -1.71 -17.00
N GLY A 204 -2.38 -1.59 -18.29
CA GLY A 204 -2.20 -2.74 -19.14
C GLY A 204 -1.90 -2.36 -20.58
N MET A 205 -1.63 -3.38 -21.39
CA MET A 205 -1.42 -3.24 -22.83
C MET A 205 -2.67 -3.68 -23.59
N LEU A 206 -3.00 -2.98 -24.66
CA LEU A 206 -4.16 -3.32 -25.48
C LEU A 206 -3.85 -4.53 -26.37
N SER A 207 -4.49 -5.65 -26.08
CA SER A 207 -4.58 -6.81 -26.98
C SER A 207 -6.01 -6.96 -27.47
N LYS A 208 -6.20 -7.44 -28.71
CA LYS A 208 -7.53 -7.66 -29.27
C LYS A 208 -8.30 -8.68 -28.42
N SER A 209 -9.34 -8.23 -27.73
CA SER A 209 -10.12 -9.05 -26.78
C SER A 209 -11.52 -9.35 -27.30
N HIS A 210 -12.10 -10.46 -26.83
CA HIS A 210 -13.52 -10.79 -27.03
C HIS A 210 -14.44 -10.11 -25.99
N ILE A 211 -13.88 -9.52 -24.94
CA ILE A 211 -14.61 -8.79 -23.89
C ILE A 211 -14.79 -7.34 -24.35
N LYS A 212 -16.04 -6.91 -24.54
CA LYS A 212 -16.39 -5.59 -25.11
C LYS A 212 -16.67 -4.50 -24.06
N GLU A 213 -16.61 -4.81 -22.77
CA GLU A 213 -17.06 -3.94 -21.68
C GLU A 213 -15.89 -3.32 -20.89
N GLY A 214 -15.24 -2.32 -21.49
CA GLY A 214 -14.21 -1.50 -20.83
C GLY A 214 -14.04 -0.16 -21.57
N HIS A 215 -13.52 0.86 -20.88
CA HIS A 215 -13.13 2.12 -21.52
C HIS A 215 -11.71 2.48 -21.11
N PHE A 216 -11.00 3.12 -22.01
CA PHE A 216 -9.61 3.53 -21.81
C PHE A 216 -9.57 4.83 -21.03
N VAL A 217 -8.72 4.93 -20.01
CA VAL A 217 -8.67 6.15 -19.18
C VAL A 217 -7.57 7.12 -19.63
N LYS A 218 -6.34 6.65 -19.84
CA LYS A 218 -5.19 7.53 -20.16
C LYS A 218 -4.07 6.68 -20.79
N ASN A 219 -3.33 7.27 -21.74
CA ASN A 219 -2.07 6.71 -22.22
C ASN A 219 -0.93 7.17 -21.30
N LEU A 220 -0.12 6.23 -20.82
CA LEU A 220 0.99 6.51 -19.91
C LEU A 220 2.31 6.71 -20.67
N GLY A 221 2.53 5.96 -21.76
CA GLY A 221 3.76 6.01 -22.54
C GLY A 221 4.09 4.66 -23.19
N GLU A 222 5.33 4.50 -23.65
CA GLU A 222 5.80 3.26 -24.30
C GLU A 222 6.31 2.24 -23.27
N ALA A 223 6.14 0.95 -23.57
CA ALA A 223 6.61 -0.12 -22.70
C ALA A 223 8.15 -0.15 -22.64
N GLY A 224 8.71 -0.29 -21.43
CA GLY A 224 10.15 -0.28 -21.20
C GLY A 224 10.77 1.11 -21.00
N ASP A 225 10.01 2.19 -21.20
CA ASP A 225 10.40 3.54 -20.78
C ASP A 225 10.35 3.67 -19.25
N LYS A 226 11.38 4.29 -18.64
CA LYS A 226 11.57 4.26 -17.19
C LYS A 226 10.49 5.03 -16.45
N GLU A 227 10.15 6.22 -16.95
CA GLU A 227 9.13 7.10 -16.40
C GLU A 227 7.76 6.43 -16.51
N THR A 228 7.47 5.82 -17.65
CA THR A 228 6.22 5.09 -17.90
C THR A 228 6.05 3.90 -16.95
N GLU A 229 7.06 3.03 -16.84
CA GLU A 229 7.03 1.86 -15.94
C GLU A 229 6.93 2.28 -14.46
N THR A 230 7.54 3.42 -14.10
CA THR A 230 7.43 4.00 -12.76
C THR A 230 6.01 4.53 -12.50
N GLU A 231 5.36 5.22 -13.44
CA GLU A 231 3.96 5.66 -13.28
C GLU A 231 3.01 4.46 -13.18
N VAL A 232 3.18 3.45 -14.04
CA VAL A 232 2.40 2.19 -14.00
C VAL A 232 2.51 1.50 -12.64
N LEU A 233 3.74 1.34 -12.13
CA LEU A 233 4.02 0.78 -10.81
C LEU A 233 3.24 1.50 -9.71
N LEU A 234 3.30 2.83 -9.70
CA LEU A 234 2.67 3.66 -8.68
C LEU A 234 1.14 3.57 -8.76
N LEU A 235 0.57 3.56 -9.97
CA LEU A 235 -0.87 3.39 -10.19
C LEU A 235 -1.38 2.00 -9.78
N GLU A 236 -0.67 0.93 -10.16
CA GLU A 236 -1.08 -0.45 -9.83
C GLU A 236 -1.12 -0.73 -8.33
N HIS A 237 -0.23 -0.08 -7.59
CA HIS A 237 -0.14 -0.21 -6.14
C HIS A 237 -0.92 0.88 -5.39
N ASP A 238 -1.69 1.74 -6.07
CA ASP A 238 -2.38 2.88 -5.43
C ASP A 238 -1.41 3.69 -4.55
N VAL A 239 -0.31 4.17 -5.15
CA VAL A 239 0.61 5.11 -4.52
C VAL A 239 0.34 6.50 -5.12
N PRO A 240 -0.25 7.42 -4.33
CA PRO A 240 -0.53 8.76 -4.82
C PRO A 240 0.78 9.50 -5.08
N HIS A 241 0.98 9.92 -6.32
CA HIS A 241 2.19 10.59 -6.80
C HIS A 241 1.88 11.95 -7.44
N GLN A 242 0.67 12.46 -7.24
CA GLN A 242 0.28 13.80 -7.66
C GLN A 242 0.99 14.85 -6.79
N PRO A 243 1.31 16.03 -7.35
CA PRO A 243 1.86 17.12 -6.56
C PRO A 243 0.85 17.59 -5.49
N PHE A 244 1.36 18.21 -4.42
CA PHE A 244 0.50 18.80 -3.40
C PHE A 244 -0.37 19.91 -3.99
N SER A 245 -1.64 19.94 -3.59
CA SER A 245 -2.56 20.99 -4.02
C SER A 245 -2.21 22.34 -3.39
N GLN A 246 -2.65 23.44 -4.02
CA GLN A 246 -2.39 24.79 -3.51
C GLN A 246 -2.97 25.01 -2.10
N ALA A 247 -4.10 24.37 -1.78
CA ALA A 247 -4.67 24.42 -0.44
C ALA A 247 -3.74 23.79 0.62
N VAL A 248 -3.06 22.69 0.29
CA VAL A 248 -2.06 22.08 1.19
C VAL A 248 -0.85 23.00 1.33
N LEU A 249 -0.36 23.55 0.22
CA LEU A 249 0.79 24.48 0.23
C LEU A 249 0.50 25.75 1.03
N SER A 250 -0.76 26.22 1.07
CA SER A 250 -1.15 27.40 1.88
C SER A 250 -1.05 27.19 3.39
N PHE A 251 -0.96 25.95 3.86
CA PHE A 251 -0.74 25.64 5.28
C PHE A 251 0.74 25.58 5.68
N LEU A 252 1.66 25.69 4.71
CA LEU A 252 3.07 25.81 5.02
C LEU A 252 3.35 27.16 5.69
N PRO A 253 4.30 27.22 6.65
CA PRO A 253 4.70 28.49 7.23
C PRO A 253 5.27 29.41 6.16
N GLN A 254 5.06 30.72 6.33
CA GLN A 254 5.67 31.71 5.43
C GLN A 254 7.19 31.70 5.59
N MET A 255 7.89 31.77 4.46
CA MET A 255 9.34 31.85 4.40
C MET A 255 9.79 33.31 4.23
N PRO A 256 10.90 33.73 4.86
CA PRO A 256 11.80 32.93 5.70
C PRO A 256 11.22 32.64 7.09
N TRP A 257 11.34 31.39 7.54
CA TRP A 257 10.89 30.95 8.86
C TRP A 257 11.99 31.17 9.91
N SER A 258 11.61 31.61 11.11
CA SER A 258 12.51 31.73 12.27
C SER A 258 11.77 31.37 13.56
N ILE A 259 12.53 30.97 14.58
CA ILE A 259 11.99 30.61 15.90
C ILE A 259 11.53 31.87 16.61
N SER A 260 10.27 31.92 17.04
CA SER A 260 9.73 33.05 17.81
C SER A 260 9.91 32.87 19.31
N ASP A 261 9.86 33.97 20.06
CA ASP A 261 9.89 33.92 21.54
C ASP A 261 8.65 33.24 22.13
N GLU A 262 7.52 33.25 21.43
CA GLU A 262 6.32 32.53 21.83
C GLU A 262 6.51 31.01 21.74
N ASP A 263 7.16 30.54 20.66
CA ASP A 263 7.49 29.12 20.51
C ASP A 263 8.44 28.62 21.61
N MET A 264 9.31 29.50 22.10
CA MET A 264 10.27 29.18 23.16
C MET A 264 9.61 28.98 24.53
N LYS A 265 8.44 29.59 24.81
CA LYS A 265 7.79 29.46 26.13
C LYS A 265 7.41 28.02 26.49
N GLN A 266 7.08 27.21 25.50
CA GLN A 266 6.66 25.82 25.69
C GLN A 266 7.78 24.81 25.36
N ARG A 267 9.00 25.28 25.13
CA ARG A 267 10.13 24.46 24.69
C ARG A 267 11.34 24.65 25.57
N GLU A 268 12.00 23.55 25.88
CA GLU A 268 13.29 23.59 26.55
C GLU A 268 14.41 23.93 25.57
N ASP A 269 15.30 24.85 25.94
CA ASP A 269 16.49 25.15 25.16
C ASP A 269 17.59 24.12 25.45
N LEU A 270 17.91 23.33 24.43
CA LEU A 270 18.93 22.29 24.46
C LEU A 270 20.09 22.59 23.49
N ARG A 271 20.18 23.81 22.95
CA ARG A 271 21.19 24.19 21.93
C ARG A 271 22.64 24.17 22.46
N GLN A 272 22.80 24.20 23.79
CA GLN A 272 24.07 24.03 24.49
C GLN A 272 24.59 22.59 24.47
N LEU A 273 23.72 21.59 24.24
CA LEU A 273 24.14 20.19 24.25
C LEU A 273 24.89 19.82 22.95
N CYS A 274 25.81 18.88 23.09
CA CYS A 274 26.53 18.29 21.95
C CYS A 274 25.65 17.23 21.28
N VAL A 275 24.80 17.67 20.34
CA VAL A 275 23.94 16.80 19.53
C VAL A 275 24.56 16.65 18.14
N CYS A 276 24.66 15.42 17.63
CA CYS A 276 24.97 15.14 16.23
C CYS A 276 23.74 14.54 15.54
N SER A 277 23.31 15.15 14.43
CA SER A 277 22.18 14.71 13.62
C SER A 277 22.40 15.08 12.17
N VAL A 278 21.79 14.30 11.28
CA VAL A 278 21.77 14.59 9.83
C VAL A 278 20.82 15.76 9.51
N ASP A 279 19.87 16.05 10.40
CA ASP A 279 18.86 17.09 10.22
C ASP A 279 19.36 18.50 10.61
N PRO A 280 18.88 19.56 9.93
CA PRO A 280 19.26 20.94 10.24
C PRO A 280 18.80 21.38 11.65
N PRO A 281 19.41 22.44 12.22
CA PRO A 281 19.01 23.00 13.51
C PRO A 281 17.53 23.38 13.55
N GLY A 282 16.86 23.20 14.69
CA GLY A 282 15.44 23.57 14.80
C GLY A 282 14.69 22.93 15.96
N PHE A 283 13.37 22.88 15.81
CA PHE A 283 12.47 22.26 16.77
C PHE A 283 12.59 20.74 16.78
N ALA A 284 12.58 20.18 17.99
CA ALA A 284 12.59 18.74 18.21
C ALA A 284 11.55 18.33 19.26
N PHE A 285 11.26 17.03 19.26
CA PHE A 285 10.65 16.35 20.39
C PHE A 285 11.72 15.46 20.99
N SER A 286 12.13 15.76 22.23
CA SER A 286 13.22 15.04 22.91
C SER A 286 12.67 14.01 23.88
N CYS A 287 13.19 12.79 23.75
CA CYS A 287 13.11 11.75 24.77
C CYS A 287 14.48 11.64 25.44
N ILE A 288 14.54 11.92 26.74
CA ILE A 288 15.76 12.00 27.53
C ILE A 288 15.70 10.94 28.62
N TRP A 289 16.74 10.13 28.70
CA TRP A 289 16.87 9.11 29.73
C TRP A 289 18.06 9.40 30.63
N GLU A 290 17.88 9.17 31.92
CA GLU A 290 18.98 8.96 32.83
C GLU A 290 19.25 7.45 32.91
N MET A 291 20.49 7.04 32.61
CA MET A 291 20.88 5.64 32.57
C MET A 291 22.16 5.39 33.36
N ASN A 292 22.25 4.21 33.98
CA ASN A 292 23.51 3.75 34.55
C ASN A 292 24.42 3.10 33.49
N GLN A 293 25.63 2.69 33.89
CA GLN A 293 26.60 2.06 32.99
C GLN A 293 26.17 0.69 32.45
N ASN A 294 25.14 0.08 33.03
CA ASN A 294 24.54 -1.19 32.59
C ASN A 294 23.34 -0.97 31.65
N ALA A 295 23.16 0.27 31.15
CA ALA A 295 22.04 0.66 30.30
C ALA A 295 20.67 0.35 30.92
N GLU A 296 20.55 0.51 32.24
CA GLU A 296 19.26 0.48 32.95
C GLU A 296 18.74 1.92 33.07
N ILE A 297 17.46 2.11 32.75
CA ILE A 297 16.80 3.41 32.81
C ILE A 297 16.45 3.70 34.27
N LEU A 298 16.96 4.81 34.80
CA LEU A 298 16.66 5.33 36.13
C LEU A 298 15.48 6.31 36.07
N ALA A 299 15.46 7.17 35.05
CA ALA A 299 14.40 8.13 34.80
C ALA A 299 14.19 8.35 33.30
N THR A 300 12.95 8.63 32.90
CA THR A 300 12.57 8.99 31.53
C THR A 300 11.84 10.31 31.53
N ARG A 301 12.20 11.21 30.60
CA ARG A 301 11.60 12.53 30.44
C ARG A 301 11.30 12.81 28.98
N PHE A 302 10.11 13.35 28.72
CA PHE A 302 9.65 13.73 27.39
C PHE A 302 9.41 15.24 27.37
N THR A 303 9.89 15.94 26.33
CA THR A 303 9.77 17.40 26.23
C THR A 303 9.80 17.86 24.77
N LYS A 304 9.08 18.95 24.45
CA LYS A 304 9.35 19.70 23.22
C LYS A 304 10.59 20.56 23.47
N SER A 305 11.50 20.63 22.50
CA SER A 305 12.78 21.28 22.68
C SER A 305 13.22 22.03 21.43
N VAL A 306 14.27 22.84 21.59
CA VAL A 306 15.06 23.42 20.51
C VAL A 306 16.47 22.89 20.58
N ILE A 307 16.97 22.34 19.47
CA ILE A 307 18.31 21.76 19.37
C ILE A 307 19.11 22.44 18.27
N ASN A 308 20.43 22.37 18.39
CA ASN A 308 21.35 22.80 17.35
C ASN A 308 22.38 21.70 17.09
N SER A 309 22.24 21.00 15.95
CA SER A 309 23.15 19.93 15.56
C SER A 309 24.56 20.51 15.35
N LYS A 310 25.54 19.96 16.08
CA LYS A 310 26.96 20.36 15.98
C LYS A 310 27.69 19.64 14.85
N ALA A 311 27.15 18.51 14.38
CA ALA A 311 27.72 17.73 13.29
C ALA A 311 26.64 16.88 12.60
N SER A 312 26.71 16.80 11.28
CA SER A 312 26.00 15.84 10.45
C SER A 312 27.01 14.82 9.94
N LEU A 313 26.80 13.54 10.28
CA LEU A 313 27.75 12.46 10.01
C LEU A 313 27.07 11.34 9.22
N THR A 314 27.77 10.79 8.25
CA THR A 314 27.43 9.50 7.65
C THR A 314 27.74 8.36 8.61
N TYR A 315 27.12 7.19 8.41
CA TYR A 315 27.41 6.00 9.21
C TYR A 315 28.88 5.58 9.16
N ALA A 316 29.54 5.79 8.01
CA ALA A 316 30.96 5.47 7.83
C ALA A 316 31.86 6.42 8.63
N GLU A 317 31.62 7.74 8.56
CA GLU A 317 32.38 8.73 9.32
C GLU A 317 32.20 8.56 10.83
N ALA A 318 30.97 8.28 11.27
CA ALA A 318 30.69 7.98 12.67
C ALA A 318 31.44 6.72 13.15
N GLN A 319 31.52 5.68 12.31
CA GLN A 319 32.26 4.46 12.63
C GLN A 319 33.77 4.75 12.73
N MET A 320 34.33 5.50 11.78
CA MET A 320 35.74 5.92 11.82
C MET A 320 36.07 6.72 13.08
N LYS A 321 35.18 7.61 13.53
CA LYS A 321 35.33 8.34 14.80
C LYS A 321 35.35 7.39 16.01
N ILE A 322 34.42 6.43 16.05
CA ILE A 322 34.34 5.44 17.14
C ILE A 322 35.64 4.63 17.22
N ASP A 323 36.12 4.15 16.07
CA ASP A 323 37.26 3.22 15.97
C ASP A 323 38.62 3.91 16.16
N SER A 324 38.73 5.20 15.80
CA SER A 324 39.98 5.95 15.89
C SER A 324 40.37 6.24 17.34
N ALA A 325 41.42 5.60 17.87
CA ALA A 325 41.88 5.84 19.25
C ALA A 325 42.43 7.26 19.52
N THR A 326 42.75 8.02 18.47
CA THR A 326 43.39 9.35 18.59
C THR A 326 42.39 10.48 18.76
N LEU A 327 41.17 10.33 18.24
CA LEU A 327 40.12 11.34 18.33
C LEU A 327 39.47 11.35 19.72
N LYS A 328 39.44 12.52 20.35
CA LYS A 328 38.93 12.73 21.73
C LYS A 328 37.98 13.92 21.86
N ASP A 329 37.48 14.46 20.75
CA ASP A 329 36.44 15.50 20.78
C ASP A 329 35.15 15.00 21.45
N ASP A 330 34.32 15.92 21.93
CA ASP A 330 33.09 15.61 22.68
C ASP A 330 32.14 14.71 21.90
N VAL A 331 32.02 14.91 20.58
CA VAL A 331 31.18 14.07 19.71
C VAL A 331 31.73 12.64 19.70
N THR A 332 33.03 12.48 19.48
CA THR A 332 33.67 11.16 19.46
C THR A 332 33.53 10.43 20.81
N THR A 333 33.75 11.12 21.92
CA THR A 333 33.57 10.53 23.26
C THR A 333 32.12 10.11 23.51
N SER A 334 31.16 10.94 23.10
CA SER A 334 29.73 10.65 23.19
C SER A 334 29.33 9.44 22.34
N LEU A 335 29.80 9.36 21.10
CA LEU A 335 29.55 8.22 20.19
C LEU A 335 30.06 6.91 20.77
N ARG A 336 31.25 6.90 21.38
CA ARG A 336 31.78 5.68 22.05
C ARG A 336 30.93 5.28 23.25
N GLY A 337 30.49 6.25 24.06
CA GLY A 337 29.57 6.01 25.18
C GLY A 337 28.25 5.39 24.72
N LEU A 338 27.63 5.98 23.67
CA LEU A 338 26.42 5.46 23.06
C LEU A 338 26.62 4.06 22.48
N ASN A 339 27.72 3.79 21.77
CA ASN A 339 28.00 2.47 21.20
C ASN A 339 28.16 1.40 22.30
N ARG A 340 28.82 1.74 23.42
CA ARG A 340 28.95 0.84 24.58
C ARG A 340 27.57 0.48 25.14
N LEU A 341 26.69 1.46 25.37
CA LEU A 341 25.35 1.21 25.89
C LEU A 341 24.48 0.42 24.90
N ALA A 342 24.56 0.73 23.60
CA ALA A 342 23.82 0.02 22.57
C ALA A 342 24.19 -1.46 22.49
N LYS A 343 25.47 -1.82 22.66
CA LYS A 343 25.90 -3.23 22.73
C LYS A 343 25.24 -3.97 23.90
N ILE A 344 25.06 -3.32 25.05
CA ILE A 344 24.37 -3.88 26.21
C ILE A 344 22.87 -4.04 25.93
N LEU A 345 22.22 -3.01 25.40
CA LEU A 345 20.80 -3.05 25.01
C LEU A 345 20.50 -4.18 24.02
N LYS A 346 21.31 -4.28 22.96
CA LYS A 346 21.19 -5.34 21.95
C LYS A 346 21.35 -6.73 22.54
N LYS A 347 22.31 -6.90 23.46
CA LYS A 347 22.51 -8.18 24.16
C LYS A 347 21.27 -8.56 24.96
N ARG A 348 20.75 -7.64 25.79
CA ARG A 348 19.53 -7.86 26.59
C ARG A 348 18.31 -8.16 25.71
N ARG A 349 18.15 -7.43 24.60
CA ARG A 349 17.06 -7.65 23.64
C ARG A 349 17.11 -9.05 23.01
N ARG A 350 18.31 -9.54 22.64
CA ARG A 350 18.50 -10.92 22.17
C ARG A 350 18.20 -11.96 23.26
N GLU A 351 18.68 -11.74 24.48
CA GLU A 351 18.39 -12.64 25.62
C GLU A 351 16.90 -12.72 25.93
N ASN A 352 16.14 -11.65 25.69
CA ASN A 352 14.69 -11.62 25.80
C ASN A 352 13.95 -12.33 24.64
N GLY A 353 14.67 -12.75 23.59
CA GLY A 353 14.13 -13.53 22.47
C GLY A 353 13.81 -12.73 21.20
N ALA A 354 14.38 -11.53 21.04
CA ALA A 354 14.19 -10.77 19.81
C ALA A 354 14.88 -11.46 18.61
N LEU A 355 14.16 -11.55 17.49
CA LEU A 355 14.64 -12.21 16.28
C LEU A 355 15.55 -11.26 15.48
N THR A 356 16.76 -11.71 15.18
CA THR A 356 17.61 -11.07 14.16
C THR A 356 17.44 -11.81 12.85
N LEU A 357 16.62 -11.25 11.96
CA LEU A 357 16.28 -11.86 10.68
C LEU A 357 17.01 -11.16 9.54
N SER A 358 17.26 -11.91 8.47
CA SER A 358 17.97 -11.44 7.28
C SER A 358 16.98 -11.25 6.12
N SER A 359 17.25 -10.24 5.30
CA SER A 359 16.54 -9.98 4.04
C SER A 359 17.59 -9.72 2.96
N PRO A 360 17.39 -10.19 1.72
CA PRO A 360 18.30 -9.92 0.60
C PRO A 360 18.12 -8.48 0.09
N GLU A 361 18.36 -7.48 0.95
CA GLU A 361 18.24 -6.07 0.57
C GLU A 361 19.43 -5.62 -0.30
N VAL A 362 19.10 -5.14 -1.50
CA VAL A 362 20.07 -4.61 -2.47
C VAL A 362 19.73 -3.17 -2.82
N ARG A 363 20.76 -2.37 -3.12
CA ARG A 363 20.61 -1.01 -3.62
C ARG A 363 21.37 -0.81 -4.92
N PHE A 364 20.75 -0.11 -5.84
CA PHE A 364 21.38 0.32 -7.09
C PHE A 364 22.14 1.63 -6.86
N HIS A 365 23.39 1.68 -7.31
CA HIS A 365 24.05 2.93 -7.67
C HIS A 365 23.58 3.32 -9.06
N ILE A 366 22.95 4.50 -9.14
CA ILE A 366 22.40 5.04 -10.36
C ILE A 366 23.36 6.08 -10.90
N ASP A 367 23.63 6.04 -12.20
CA ASP A 367 24.40 7.07 -12.91
C ASP A 367 23.69 8.42 -12.83
N SER A 368 24.44 9.48 -12.51
CA SER A 368 23.86 10.81 -12.33
C SER A 368 23.40 11.45 -13.64
N GLU A 369 23.92 11.02 -14.79
CA GLU A 369 23.60 11.59 -16.11
C GLU A 369 22.58 10.73 -16.86
N THR A 370 22.79 9.41 -16.95
CA THR A 370 21.89 8.52 -17.70
C THR A 370 20.73 7.99 -16.88
N HIS A 371 20.78 8.13 -15.55
CA HIS A 371 19.84 7.53 -14.61
C HIS A 371 19.73 5.99 -14.71
N ASP A 372 20.73 5.33 -15.29
CA ASP A 372 20.81 3.87 -15.36
C ASP A 372 21.50 3.26 -14.12
N PRO A 373 21.14 2.03 -13.72
CA PRO A 373 21.85 1.32 -12.67
C PRO A 373 23.24 0.86 -13.14
N ILE A 374 24.31 1.38 -12.55
CA ILE A 374 25.71 1.00 -12.85
C ILE A 374 26.10 -0.26 -12.09
N ASP A 375 25.83 -0.25 -10.79
CA ASP A 375 26.28 -1.28 -9.87
C ASP A 375 25.24 -1.59 -8.81
N LEU A 376 25.26 -2.83 -8.33
CA LEU A 376 24.37 -3.32 -7.29
C LEU A 376 25.20 -3.64 -6.06
N GLN A 377 24.94 -2.89 -4.99
CA GLN A 377 25.64 -3.06 -3.72
C GLN A 377 24.70 -3.67 -2.68
N THR A 378 25.21 -4.70 -2.00
CA THR A 378 24.59 -5.21 -0.79
C THR A 378 24.82 -4.20 0.33
N LYS A 379 23.77 -3.91 1.09
CA LYS A 379 23.87 -2.94 2.18
C LYS A 379 24.64 -3.56 3.34
N GLU A 380 25.90 -3.15 3.51
CA GLU A 380 26.70 -3.54 4.67
C GLU A 380 26.20 -2.83 5.94
N LEU A 381 25.84 -3.59 6.96
CA LEU A 381 25.41 -3.05 8.25
C LEU A 381 26.64 -2.83 9.15
N LYS A 382 26.87 -1.59 9.56
CA LYS A 382 27.95 -1.21 10.49
C LYS A 382 27.47 -1.21 11.94
N GLU A 383 28.39 -1.20 12.91
CA GLU A 383 28.02 -1.10 14.33
C GLU A 383 27.22 0.17 14.61
N THR A 384 27.55 1.28 13.94
CA THR A 384 26.79 2.54 14.03
C THR A 384 25.33 2.40 13.60
N ASN A 385 25.01 1.56 12.62
CA ASN A 385 23.61 1.26 12.25
C ASN A 385 22.89 0.57 13.41
N SER A 386 23.53 -0.44 14.00
CA SER A 386 22.99 -1.15 15.16
C SER A 386 22.84 -0.25 16.38
N MET A 387 23.78 0.68 16.61
CA MET A 387 23.72 1.63 17.72
C MET A 387 22.48 2.52 17.62
N VAL A 388 22.25 3.13 16.45
CA VAL A 388 21.07 3.97 16.22
C VAL A 388 19.79 3.15 16.34
N GLU A 389 19.77 1.92 15.81
CA GLU A 389 18.60 1.03 15.91
C GLU A 389 18.16 0.81 17.36
N GLU A 390 19.08 0.43 18.26
CA GLU A 390 18.72 0.14 19.66
C GLU A 390 18.12 1.36 20.39
N PHE A 391 18.69 2.56 20.19
CA PHE A 391 18.14 3.77 20.80
C PHE A 391 16.80 4.18 20.20
N MET A 392 16.59 3.98 18.90
CA MET A 392 15.31 4.26 18.25
C MET A 392 14.23 3.27 18.71
N LEU A 393 14.57 1.99 18.89
CA LEU A 393 13.67 1.00 19.47
C LEU A 393 13.31 1.37 20.92
N LEU A 394 14.29 1.80 21.72
CA LEU A 394 14.05 2.23 23.08
C LEU A 394 13.16 3.47 23.17
N ALA A 395 13.37 4.45 22.27
CA ALA A 395 12.49 5.62 22.11
C ALA A 395 11.05 5.19 21.83
N ASN A 396 10.87 4.33 20.84
CA ASN A 396 9.58 3.81 20.43
C ASN A 396 8.86 3.07 21.57
N ILE A 397 9.57 2.22 22.32
CA ILE A 397 9.00 1.47 23.46
C ILE A 397 8.63 2.43 24.60
N SER A 398 9.52 3.35 24.97
CA SER A 398 9.28 4.31 26.06
C SER A 398 8.07 5.21 25.76
N VAL A 399 7.96 5.68 24.51
CA VAL A 399 6.81 6.47 24.05
C VAL A 399 5.55 5.62 24.03
N ALA A 400 5.61 4.38 23.53
CA ALA A 400 4.46 3.47 23.53
C ALA A 400 3.90 3.25 24.94
N GLN A 401 4.79 3.04 25.92
CA GLN A 401 4.42 2.91 27.33
C GLN A 401 3.75 4.18 27.85
N LYS A 402 4.35 5.36 27.63
CA LYS A 402 3.79 6.64 28.11
C LYS A 402 2.42 6.95 27.49
N ILE A 403 2.26 6.82 26.17
CA ILE A 403 0.97 7.13 25.54
C ILE A 403 -0.10 6.12 25.94
N ASN A 404 0.23 4.84 26.11
CA ASN A 404 -0.75 3.82 26.50
C ASN A 404 -1.13 3.94 27.99
N GLN A 405 -0.22 4.41 28.84
CA GLN A 405 -0.53 4.72 30.24
C GLN A 405 -1.53 5.86 30.35
N GLU A 406 -1.39 6.91 29.53
CA GLU A 406 -2.29 8.07 29.55
C GLU A 406 -3.58 7.83 28.76
N PHE A 407 -3.50 7.08 27.66
CA PHE A 407 -4.55 6.92 26.66
C PHE A 407 -4.76 5.44 26.32
N SER A 408 -5.20 4.66 27.30
CA SER A 408 -5.32 3.20 27.18
C SER A 408 -6.30 2.74 26.09
N GLU A 409 -7.32 3.53 25.74
CA GLU A 409 -8.32 3.16 24.73
C GLU A 409 -8.11 3.78 23.34
N HIS A 410 -7.16 4.70 23.19
CA HIS A 410 -6.98 5.44 21.94
C HIS A 410 -5.51 5.75 21.62
N ALA A 411 -4.60 4.89 22.08
CA ALA A 411 -3.21 4.89 21.65
C ALA A 411 -3.06 4.23 20.27
N LEU A 412 -2.29 4.88 19.39
CA LEU A 412 -1.82 4.24 18.15
C LEU A 412 -0.58 3.41 18.46
N LEU A 413 -0.73 2.09 18.36
CA LEU A 413 0.33 1.11 18.64
C LEU A 413 0.62 0.29 17.39
N ARG A 414 1.72 -0.47 17.42
CA ARG A 414 2.12 -1.38 16.35
C ARG A 414 2.51 -2.73 16.93
N LYS A 415 1.86 -3.79 16.45
CA LYS A 415 2.12 -5.16 16.86
C LYS A 415 2.67 -6.01 15.74
N HIS A 416 3.27 -7.13 16.12
CA HIS A 416 3.70 -8.17 15.20
C HIS A 416 3.12 -9.48 15.72
N PRO A 417 2.02 -9.97 15.13
CA PRO A 417 1.40 -11.23 15.54
C PRO A 417 2.38 -12.40 15.34
N ALA A 418 2.29 -13.41 16.22
CA ALA A 418 3.04 -14.64 16.04
C ALA A 418 2.52 -15.40 14.81
N PRO A 419 3.41 -15.90 13.93
CA PRO A 419 2.98 -16.65 12.76
C PRO A 419 2.37 -18.01 13.14
N PRO A 420 1.38 -18.48 12.37
CA PRO A 420 0.82 -19.82 12.56
C PRO A 420 1.91 -20.90 12.41
N PRO A 421 1.84 -22.01 13.16
CA PRO A 421 2.83 -23.09 13.06
C PRO A 421 3.03 -23.63 11.65
N SER A 422 1.97 -23.70 10.84
CA SER A 422 2.01 -24.16 9.44
C SER A 422 2.93 -23.32 8.54
N ASN A 423 3.17 -22.05 8.87
CA ASN A 423 4.08 -21.21 8.10
C ASN A 423 5.53 -21.69 8.24
N TYR A 424 5.85 -22.35 9.35
CA TYR A 424 7.20 -22.84 9.64
C TYR A 424 7.47 -24.24 9.09
N ASP A 425 6.48 -24.91 8.47
CA ASP A 425 6.67 -26.26 7.91
C ASP A 425 7.78 -26.30 6.83
N ILE A 426 8.10 -25.14 6.24
CA ILE A 426 9.22 -24.97 5.29
C ILE A 426 10.59 -24.94 5.97
N LEU A 427 10.64 -24.69 7.27
CA LEU A 427 11.86 -24.73 8.08
C LEU A 427 12.06 -26.19 8.53
N GLY A 428 13.23 -26.74 8.27
CA GLY A 428 13.51 -28.15 8.57
C GLY A 428 13.33 -28.51 10.05
N LEU A 429 13.21 -29.82 10.32
CA LEU A 429 12.83 -30.41 11.61
C LEU A 429 13.73 -30.05 12.81
N GLU A 430 14.93 -29.49 12.58
CA GLU A 430 15.86 -29.07 13.64
C GLU A 430 15.60 -27.66 14.18
N ILE A 431 14.78 -26.86 13.49
CA ILE A 431 14.43 -25.50 13.91
C ILE A 431 13.25 -25.54 14.89
N LYS A 432 13.44 -24.93 16.07
CA LYS A 432 12.40 -24.89 17.11
C LYS A 432 11.50 -23.67 16.90
N THR A 433 10.19 -23.88 16.81
CA THR A 433 9.22 -22.86 16.39
C THR A 433 8.16 -22.55 17.45
N ASP A 434 8.38 -23.00 18.68
CA ASP A 434 7.49 -22.84 19.84
C ASP A 434 7.37 -21.39 20.31
N CYS A 435 8.47 -20.62 20.30
CA CYS A 435 8.46 -19.20 20.61
C CYS A 435 9.57 -18.44 19.87
N ALA A 436 9.51 -17.10 19.90
CA ALA A 436 10.53 -16.26 19.26
C ALA A 436 11.95 -16.55 19.77
N LYS A 437 12.10 -16.82 21.07
CA LYS A 437 13.40 -17.13 21.68
C LYS A 437 13.99 -18.46 21.21
N SER A 438 13.21 -19.53 21.25
CA SER A 438 13.69 -20.84 20.81
C SER A 438 13.97 -20.88 19.31
N LEU A 439 13.21 -20.12 18.51
CA LEU A 439 13.50 -19.88 17.10
C LEU A 439 14.82 -19.13 16.91
N ALA A 440 15.05 -18.03 17.63
CA ALA A 440 16.32 -17.31 17.61
C ALA A 440 17.50 -18.25 17.96
N ASP A 441 17.39 -18.95 19.10
CA ASP A 441 18.45 -19.80 19.61
C ASP A 441 18.75 -21.00 18.69
N SER A 442 17.71 -21.56 18.03
CA SER A 442 17.91 -22.65 17.07
C SER A 442 18.50 -22.16 15.75
N LEU A 443 18.10 -20.98 15.27
CA LEU A 443 18.74 -20.33 14.11
C LEU A 443 20.20 -19.99 14.42
N ASP A 444 20.53 -19.46 15.60
CA ASP A 444 21.92 -19.14 15.97
C ASP A 444 22.83 -20.39 16.04
N ARG A 445 22.27 -21.55 16.38
CA ARG A 445 23.01 -22.84 16.37
C ARG A 445 23.12 -23.49 14.99
N ALA A 446 22.28 -23.08 14.03
CA ALA A 446 22.22 -23.68 12.70
C ALA A 446 23.33 -23.14 11.78
N GLU A 447 24.58 -23.36 12.19
CA GLU A 447 25.77 -23.07 11.39
C GLU A 447 26.38 -24.37 10.87
N SER A 448 26.82 -24.37 9.61
CA SER A 448 27.46 -25.52 8.99
C SER A 448 28.82 -25.11 8.43
N PRO A 449 29.94 -25.73 8.85
CA PRO A 449 31.26 -25.47 8.28
C PRO A 449 31.34 -25.79 6.80
N SER A 450 30.57 -26.78 6.33
CA SER A 450 30.51 -27.15 4.90
C SER A 450 29.60 -26.22 4.08
N PHE A 451 28.70 -25.49 4.74
CA PHE A 451 27.81 -24.54 4.08
C PHE A 451 27.65 -23.24 4.90
N PRO A 452 28.62 -22.31 4.81
CA PRO A 452 28.61 -21.08 5.62
C PRO A 452 27.38 -20.19 5.39
N TYR A 453 26.79 -20.23 4.20
CA TYR A 453 25.62 -19.41 3.86
C TYR A 453 24.28 -20.01 4.35
N LEU A 454 24.29 -21.24 4.90
CA LEU A 454 23.09 -21.92 5.41
C LEU A 454 22.33 -21.08 6.43
N ASN A 455 23.05 -20.48 7.38
CA ASN A 455 22.44 -19.69 8.45
C ASN A 455 21.66 -18.50 7.88
N THR A 456 22.27 -17.80 6.93
CA THR A 456 21.65 -16.67 6.23
C THR A 456 20.41 -17.10 5.45
N LEU A 457 20.45 -18.25 4.75
CA LEU A 457 19.29 -18.80 4.06
C LEU A 457 18.14 -19.14 5.02
N LEU A 458 18.44 -19.82 6.13
CA LEU A 458 17.44 -20.15 7.14
C LEU A 458 16.80 -18.89 7.73
N ARG A 459 17.58 -17.82 7.97
CA ARG A 459 17.04 -16.52 8.40
C ARG A 459 16.17 -15.86 7.34
N ILE A 460 16.54 -15.94 6.06
CA ILE A 460 15.72 -15.43 4.95
C ILE A 460 14.39 -16.19 4.87
N LEU A 461 14.41 -17.53 4.98
CA LEU A 461 13.21 -18.35 5.00
C LEU A 461 12.35 -18.06 6.23
N ALA A 462 12.96 -17.90 7.41
CA ALA A 462 12.25 -17.52 8.63
C ALA A 462 11.55 -16.17 8.48
N THR A 463 12.18 -15.17 7.83
CA THR A 463 11.53 -13.89 7.49
C THR A 463 10.25 -14.07 6.67
N ARG A 464 10.19 -15.05 5.78
CA ARG A 464 9.00 -15.34 4.97
C ARG A 464 7.88 -16.01 5.75
N CYS A 465 8.22 -16.72 6.83
CA CYS A 465 7.25 -17.35 7.70
C CYS A 465 6.49 -16.32 8.55
N MET A 466 7.13 -15.18 8.84
CA MET A 466 6.60 -14.13 9.71
C MET A 466 5.33 -13.49 9.15
N MET A 467 4.46 -13.07 10.06
CA MET A 467 3.30 -12.26 9.71
C MET A 467 3.69 -10.80 9.45
N GLN A 468 2.79 -10.07 8.79
CA GLN A 468 2.98 -8.64 8.65
C GLN A 468 2.73 -7.92 9.99
N ALA A 469 3.68 -7.09 10.41
CA ALA A 469 3.45 -6.18 11.54
C ALA A 469 2.49 -5.06 11.16
N VAL A 470 1.50 -4.79 12.01
CA VAL A 470 0.36 -3.90 11.73
C VAL A 470 0.17 -2.85 12.82
N TYR A 471 -0.26 -1.66 12.44
CA TYR A 471 -0.77 -0.63 13.33
C TYR A 471 -2.18 -0.97 13.80
N PHE A 472 -2.50 -0.62 15.04
CA PHE A 472 -3.82 -0.83 15.62
C PHE A 472 -4.11 0.24 16.69
N CYS A 473 -5.39 0.37 17.02
CA CYS A 473 -5.88 1.23 18.09
C CYS A 473 -6.03 0.39 19.36
N SER A 474 -5.48 0.85 20.50
CA SER A 474 -5.49 0.11 21.76
C SER A 474 -6.88 -0.17 22.32
N GLY A 475 -7.90 0.62 21.99
CA GLY A 475 -9.29 0.37 22.40
C GLY A 475 -10.07 -0.60 21.52
N MET A 476 -9.47 -1.11 20.43
CA MET A 476 -10.11 -2.04 19.48
C MET A 476 -9.49 -3.43 19.47
N ASP A 477 -8.35 -3.61 20.12
CA ASP A 477 -7.61 -4.88 20.19
C ASP A 477 -6.91 -4.95 21.54
N SER A 478 -6.81 -6.13 22.15
CA SER A 478 -6.17 -6.33 23.45
C SER A 478 -4.76 -6.92 23.38
N ASP A 479 -4.34 -7.39 22.20
CA ASP A 479 -3.02 -7.97 22.01
C ASP A 479 -2.04 -6.92 21.50
N PHE A 480 -1.10 -6.52 22.36
CA PHE A 480 -0.10 -5.49 22.09
C PHE A 480 1.28 -6.05 21.73
N HIS A 481 1.43 -7.38 21.79
CA HIS A 481 2.74 -8.01 21.75
C HIS A 481 3.40 -7.86 20.38
N HIS A 482 4.70 -7.59 20.39
CA HIS A 482 5.51 -7.51 19.18
C HIS A 482 6.46 -8.70 19.09
N TYR A 483 6.01 -9.79 18.45
CA TYR A 483 6.71 -11.06 18.34
C TYR A 483 8.18 -10.91 17.93
N GLY A 484 8.44 -10.26 16.80
CA GLY A 484 9.82 -10.14 16.28
C GLY A 484 10.79 -9.32 17.16
N LEU A 485 10.28 -8.42 18.00
CA LEU A 485 11.10 -7.58 18.87
C LEU A 485 11.15 -8.11 20.31
N ALA A 486 10.39 -9.17 20.61
CA ALA A 486 10.14 -9.66 21.97
C ALA A 486 9.76 -8.52 22.95
N SER A 487 8.92 -7.58 22.50
CA SER A 487 8.46 -6.45 23.31
C SER A 487 6.97 -6.58 23.63
N PRO A 488 6.52 -6.31 24.87
CA PRO A 488 5.11 -6.36 25.23
C PRO A 488 4.29 -5.23 24.59
N ILE A 489 4.92 -4.10 24.26
CA ILE A 489 4.28 -2.95 23.63
C ILE A 489 5.27 -2.24 22.71
N TYR A 490 4.78 -1.70 21.60
CA TYR A 490 5.59 -0.98 20.63
C TYR A 490 4.76 0.00 19.81
N THR A 491 5.37 1.09 19.37
CA THR A 491 4.79 2.03 18.40
C THR A 491 5.91 2.63 17.54
N HIS A 492 5.57 3.50 16.59
CA HIS A 492 6.56 4.29 15.87
C HIS A 492 6.45 5.77 16.23
N PHE A 493 7.59 6.37 16.56
CA PHE A 493 7.69 7.78 16.98
C PHE A 493 8.81 8.52 16.24
N THR A 494 9.85 7.81 15.78
CA THR A 494 11.13 8.40 15.42
C THR A 494 11.24 8.96 14.00
N SER A 495 10.16 9.02 13.21
CA SER A 495 10.21 9.51 11.83
C SER A 495 8.90 10.14 11.31
N PRO A 496 8.37 11.20 11.96
CA PRO A 496 7.12 11.86 11.55
C PRO A 496 7.14 12.45 10.15
N ILE A 497 8.32 12.75 9.58
CA ILE A 497 8.47 13.26 8.21
C ILE A 497 8.00 12.24 7.15
N ARG A 498 8.21 10.94 7.40
CA ARG A 498 7.94 9.86 6.42
C ARG A 498 6.79 8.92 6.82
N ARG A 499 6.22 9.10 8.01
CA ARG A 499 5.14 8.24 8.54
C ARG A 499 4.10 9.06 9.27
N TYR A 500 2.86 8.99 8.79
CA TYR A 500 1.73 9.66 9.44
C TYR A 500 1.39 9.04 10.81
N ALA A 501 1.65 7.75 11.02
CA ALA A 501 1.50 7.09 12.33
C ALA A 501 2.29 7.83 13.41
N ASP A 502 3.55 8.17 13.13
CA ASP A 502 4.42 8.90 14.03
C ASP A 502 3.86 10.29 14.33
N ILE A 503 3.23 10.98 13.36
CA ILE A 503 2.57 12.27 13.61
C ILE A 503 1.45 12.13 14.66
N ILE A 504 0.62 11.10 14.56
CA ILE A 504 -0.43 10.83 15.56
C ILE A 504 0.18 10.53 16.93
N VAL A 505 1.24 9.72 16.97
CA VAL A 505 1.97 9.42 18.22
C VAL A 505 2.59 10.67 18.82
N HIS A 506 3.17 11.58 18.02
CA HIS A 506 3.69 12.88 18.47
C HIS A 506 2.58 13.75 19.05
N ARG A 507 1.39 13.79 18.43
CA ARG A 507 0.23 14.53 18.95
C ARG A 507 -0.23 13.95 20.29
N LEU A 508 -0.42 12.62 20.36
CA LEU A 508 -0.79 11.94 21.61
C LEU A 508 0.25 12.21 22.71
N LEU A 509 1.54 12.06 22.41
CA LEU A 509 2.59 12.31 23.39
C LEU A 509 2.61 13.77 23.85
N ALA A 510 2.41 14.74 22.96
CA ALA A 510 2.35 16.15 23.30
C ALA A 510 1.20 16.48 24.26
N VAL A 511 0.03 15.89 24.04
CA VAL A 511 -1.12 16.00 24.96
C VAL A 511 -0.82 15.27 26.28
N ALA A 512 -0.21 14.09 26.24
CA ALA A 512 0.13 13.30 27.44
C ALA A 512 1.15 13.98 28.36
N ILE A 513 1.91 14.94 27.86
CA ILE A 513 2.84 15.77 28.65
C ILE A 513 2.30 17.18 28.93
N GLY A 514 1.06 17.48 28.52
CA GLY A 514 0.41 18.77 28.77
C GLY A 514 0.94 19.95 27.94
N VAL A 515 1.66 19.69 26.85
CA VAL A 515 2.20 20.73 25.95
C VAL A 515 1.23 21.07 24.82
N ASP A 516 0.24 20.22 24.59
CA ASP A 516 -0.79 20.44 23.57
C ASP A 516 -2.16 20.01 24.11
N THR A 517 -3.22 20.38 23.39
CA THR A 517 -4.61 20.09 23.77
C THR A 517 -5.22 19.01 22.89
N THR A 518 -6.17 18.27 23.46
CA THR A 518 -6.89 17.23 22.72
C THR A 518 -7.96 17.82 21.80
N TYR A 519 -8.42 17.02 20.84
CA TYR A 519 -9.57 17.30 19.98
C TYR A 519 -10.36 16.01 19.73
N PRO A 520 -11.67 16.08 19.43
CA PRO A 520 -12.56 14.90 19.40
C PRO A 520 -12.02 13.73 18.55
N ASP A 521 -11.51 14.04 17.35
CA ASP A 521 -11.01 13.03 16.41
C ASP A 521 -9.74 12.31 16.89
N LEU A 522 -8.96 12.90 17.80
CA LEU A 522 -7.78 12.25 18.39
C LEU A 522 -8.15 11.14 19.38
N THR A 523 -9.34 11.24 19.97
CA THR A 523 -9.85 10.33 21.02
C THR A 523 -10.92 9.37 20.51
N ASP A 524 -11.36 9.51 19.26
CA ASP A 524 -12.34 8.61 18.64
C ASP A 524 -11.66 7.30 18.17
N LYS A 525 -11.92 6.22 18.91
CA LYS A 525 -11.35 4.89 18.63
C LYS A 525 -11.75 4.32 17.26
N HIS A 526 -12.93 4.64 16.76
CA HIS A 526 -13.41 4.12 15.47
C HIS A 526 -12.70 4.83 14.31
N LYS A 527 -12.58 6.15 14.38
CA LYS A 527 -11.78 6.93 13.42
C LYS A 527 -10.32 6.52 13.45
N LEU A 528 -9.75 6.34 14.64
CA LEU A 528 -8.36 5.89 14.79
C LEU A 528 -8.15 4.47 14.21
N ALA A 529 -9.11 3.57 14.39
CA ALA A 529 -9.04 2.22 13.82
C ALA A 529 -9.14 2.23 12.29
N GLU A 530 -10.00 3.08 11.71
CA GLU A 530 -10.07 3.27 10.26
C GLU A 530 -8.76 3.85 9.72
N LEU A 531 -8.18 4.83 10.41
CA LEU A 531 -6.87 5.37 10.09
C LEU A 531 -5.80 4.27 10.11
N CYS A 532 -5.75 3.44 11.15
CA CYS A 532 -4.82 2.31 11.23
C CYS A 532 -4.98 1.35 10.04
N LYS A 533 -6.21 1.03 9.61
CA LYS A 533 -6.46 0.21 8.42
C LYS A 533 -5.87 0.85 7.15
N ASN A 534 -6.09 2.14 6.95
CA ASN A 534 -5.52 2.87 5.82
C ASN A 534 -3.98 2.89 5.86
N LEU A 535 -3.39 3.16 7.03
CA LEU A 535 -1.93 3.16 7.21
C LEU A 535 -1.31 1.79 6.92
N ASN A 536 -1.94 0.70 7.37
CA ASN A 536 -1.51 -0.66 7.08
C ASN A 536 -1.59 -0.98 5.58
N PHE A 537 -2.69 -0.60 4.93
CA PHE A 537 -2.86 -0.76 3.49
C PHE A 537 -1.78 0.00 2.71
N ARG A 538 -1.61 1.30 2.98
CA ARG A 538 -0.60 2.14 2.31
C ARG A 538 0.83 1.65 2.56
N HIS A 539 1.14 1.19 3.77
CA HIS A 539 2.45 0.61 4.07
C HIS A 539 2.72 -0.66 3.26
N LYS A 540 1.73 -1.56 3.15
CA LYS A 540 1.83 -2.78 2.34
C LYS A 540 2.02 -2.46 0.86
N MET A 541 1.25 -1.50 0.34
CA MET A 541 1.35 -1.09 -1.06
C MET A 541 2.71 -0.44 -1.37
N ALA A 542 3.21 0.41 -0.49
CA ALA A 542 4.55 1.00 -0.64
C ALA A 542 5.66 -0.07 -0.68
N GLN A 543 5.56 -1.12 0.16
CA GLN A 543 6.51 -2.23 0.11
C GLN A 543 6.45 -3.02 -1.21
N TYR A 544 5.26 -3.24 -1.75
CA TYR A 544 5.09 -3.91 -3.04
C TYR A 544 5.62 -3.06 -4.20
N ALA A 545 5.31 -1.77 -4.22
CA ALA A 545 5.86 -0.83 -5.19
C ALA A 545 7.40 -0.78 -5.10
N GLN A 546 7.98 -0.72 -3.91
CA GLN A 546 9.44 -0.73 -3.75
C GLN A 546 10.06 -2.03 -4.30
N ARG A 547 9.49 -3.20 -4.01
CA ARG A 547 10.00 -4.48 -4.52
C ARG A 547 9.89 -4.59 -6.04
N ALA A 548 8.76 -4.18 -6.61
CA ALA A 548 8.56 -4.18 -8.06
C ALA A 548 9.48 -3.17 -8.75
N SER A 549 9.73 -2.00 -8.16
CA SER A 549 10.74 -1.05 -8.64
C SER A 549 12.14 -1.65 -8.65
N ILE A 550 12.54 -2.36 -7.57
CA ILE A 550 13.85 -3.04 -7.52
C ILE A 550 13.91 -4.09 -8.62
N ALA A 551 12.89 -4.93 -8.78
CA ALA A 551 12.85 -5.96 -9.81
C ALA A 551 12.98 -5.37 -11.23
N PHE A 552 12.28 -4.27 -11.53
CA PHE A 552 12.38 -3.57 -12.81
C PHE A 552 13.80 -3.04 -13.06
N HIS A 553 14.41 -2.38 -12.08
CA HIS A 553 15.79 -1.88 -12.21
C HIS A 553 16.80 -3.03 -12.33
N THR A 554 16.56 -4.17 -11.69
CA THR A 554 17.38 -5.38 -11.89
C THR A 554 17.28 -5.88 -13.33
N GLN A 555 16.09 -5.89 -13.93
CA GLN A 555 15.91 -6.27 -15.33
C GLN A 555 16.65 -5.33 -16.27
N LEU A 556 16.57 -4.01 -16.03
CA LEU A 556 17.30 -3.01 -16.82
C LEU A 556 18.82 -3.20 -16.72
N PHE A 557 19.33 -3.46 -15.52
CA PHE A 557 20.75 -3.76 -15.29
C PHE A 557 21.23 -4.97 -16.11
N PHE A 558 20.48 -6.07 -16.12
CA PHE A 558 20.84 -7.26 -16.90
C PHE A 558 20.65 -7.06 -18.40
N LYS A 559 19.65 -6.28 -18.83
CA LYS A 559 19.46 -5.93 -20.24
C LYS A 559 20.70 -5.25 -20.81
N ASN A 560 21.37 -4.40 -20.02
CA ASN A 560 22.56 -3.67 -20.43
C ASN A 560 23.86 -4.50 -20.29
N LYS A 561 23.93 -5.45 -19.35
CA LYS A 561 25.11 -6.30 -19.12
C LYS A 561 25.16 -7.58 -19.97
N GLY A 562 24.03 -8.03 -20.49
CA GLY A 562 23.93 -9.29 -21.23
C GLY A 562 23.90 -10.53 -20.32
N GLU A 563 24.32 -11.66 -20.85
CA GLU A 563 24.31 -12.94 -20.13
C GLU A 563 25.44 -13.01 -19.09
N VAL A 564 25.06 -13.21 -17.83
CA VAL A 564 25.99 -13.36 -16.70
C VAL A 564 25.67 -14.66 -15.97
N SER A 565 26.69 -15.46 -15.66
CA SER A 565 26.56 -16.67 -14.85
C SER A 565 26.97 -16.39 -13.41
N GLU A 566 26.14 -16.79 -12.45
CA GLU A 566 26.40 -16.63 -11.02
C GLU A 566 25.95 -17.85 -10.24
N GLU A 567 26.53 -18.04 -9.06
CA GLU A 567 26.10 -19.07 -8.12
C GLU A 567 24.74 -18.72 -7.49
N ALA A 568 23.88 -19.72 -7.36
CA ALA A 568 22.54 -19.58 -6.80
C ALA A 568 22.24 -20.71 -5.81
N TYR A 569 21.41 -20.42 -4.82
CA TYR A 569 20.95 -21.38 -3.84
C TYR A 569 19.48 -21.74 -4.07
N ILE A 570 19.17 -23.03 -4.07
CA ILE A 570 17.79 -23.51 -4.19
C ILE A 570 17.07 -23.25 -2.87
N LEU A 571 15.99 -22.47 -2.90
CA LEU A 571 15.13 -22.19 -1.75
C LEU A 571 13.97 -23.17 -1.66
N PHE A 572 13.32 -23.45 -2.80
CA PHE A 572 12.15 -24.32 -2.86
C PHE A 572 12.23 -25.25 -4.06
N VAL A 573 11.74 -26.47 -3.87
CA VAL A 573 11.55 -27.44 -4.94
C VAL A 573 10.05 -27.66 -5.11
N ARG A 574 9.54 -27.43 -6.32
CA ARG A 574 8.15 -27.67 -6.73
C ARG A 574 8.09 -28.90 -7.64
N LYS A 575 6.90 -29.33 -8.06
CA LYS A 575 6.73 -30.50 -8.94
C LYS A 575 7.39 -30.33 -10.31
N ASN A 576 7.36 -29.13 -10.87
CA ASN A 576 7.84 -28.80 -12.22
C ASN A 576 8.79 -27.59 -12.25
N ALA A 577 9.27 -27.12 -11.10
CA ALA A 577 10.14 -25.96 -11.02
C ALA A 577 11.01 -25.98 -9.76
N ILE A 578 12.10 -25.23 -9.79
CA ILE A 578 12.86 -24.85 -8.58
C ILE A 578 12.85 -23.34 -8.44
N VAL A 579 12.77 -22.87 -7.20
CA VAL A 579 12.93 -21.45 -6.85
C VAL A 579 14.33 -21.26 -6.31
N VAL A 580 15.09 -20.35 -6.91
CA VAL A 580 16.49 -20.09 -6.59
C VAL A 580 16.66 -18.64 -6.10
N LEU A 581 17.63 -18.45 -5.21
CA LEU A 581 18.12 -17.14 -4.75
C LEU A 581 19.53 -16.93 -5.28
N ILE A 582 19.78 -15.77 -5.88
CA ILE A 582 21.11 -15.31 -6.28
C ILE A 582 21.53 -14.21 -5.29
N PRO A 583 22.35 -14.53 -4.27
CA PRO A 583 22.65 -13.60 -3.18
C PRO A 583 23.30 -12.31 -3.64
N LYS A 584 24.19 -12.40 -4.64
CA LYS A 584 24.93 -11.26 -5.20
C LYS A 584 24.00 -10.14 -5.65
N TYR A 585 22.85 -10.50 -6.22
CA TYR A 585 21.85 -9.55 -6.73
C TYR A 585 20.61 -9.45 -5.86
N GLY A 586 20.54 -10.20 -4.75
CA GLY A 586 19.34 -10.33 -3.93
C GLY A 586 18.11 -10.76 -4.74
N LEU A 587 18.32 -11.48 -5.85
CA LEU A 587 17.28 -11.81 -6.81
C LEU A 587 16.77 -13.23 -6.58
N GLU A 588 15.46 -13.38 -6.68
CA GLU A 588 14.79 -14.67 -6.61
C GLU A 588 14.16 -14.98 -7.96
N GLY A 589 14.42 -16.17 -8.47
CA GLY A 589 13.93 -16.63 -9.77
C GLY A 589 13.26 -17.99 -9.65
N THR A 590 12.27 -18.24 -10.49
CA THR A 590 11.70 -19.59 -10.67
C THR A 590 12.21 -20.15 -11.98
N VAL A 591 12.87 -21.30 -11.92
CA VAL A 591 13.30 -22.07 -13.10
C VAL A 591 12.28 -23.17 -13.32
N PHE A 592 11.52 -23.06 -14.41
CA PHE A 592 10.57 -24.09 -14.82
C PHE A 592 11.29 -25.16 -15.64
N PHE A 593 11.01 -26.42 -15.32
CA PHE A 593 11.40 -27.54 -16.14
C PHE A 593 10.22 -27.85 -17.05
N GLU A 594 10.29 -27.39 -18.30
CA GLU A 594 9.34 -27.83 -19.33
C GLU A 594 9.54 -29.33 -19.57
N GLU A 595 8.45 -30.08 -19.70
CA GLU A 595 8.47 -31.35 -20.43
C GLU A 595 8.75 -31.03 -21.90
N LYS A 596 10.01 -30.76 -22.25
CA LYS A 596 10.39 -30.70 -23.65
C LYS A 596 10.13 -32.07 -24.22
N ALA A 597 9.12 -32.18 -25.09
CA ALA A 597 8.76 -33.38 -25.84
C ALA A 597 9.90 -34.00 -26.68
N LYS A 598 11.14 -33.49 -26.58
CA LYS A 598 12.34 -33.92 -27.30
C LYS A 598 13.39 -34.60 -26.42
N THR A 599 13.36 -34.47 -25.09
CA THR A 599 14.23 -35.23 -24.18
C THR A 599 13.38 -36.28 -23.47
N ASN A 600 13.73 -37.56 -23.63
CA ASN A 600 13.02 -38.67 -22.98
C ASN A 600 13.20 -38.69 -21.43
N GLU A 601 13.61 -37.59 -20.81
CA GLU A 601 13.91 -37.50 -19.38
C GLU A 601 12.63 -37.27 -18.58
N ARG A 602 12.40 -38.09 -17.55
CA ARG A 602 11.21 -37.98 -16.69
C ARG A 602 11.58 -37.29 -15.38
N LEU A 603 10.87 -36.22 -15.06
CA LEU A 603 10.96 -35.56 -13.76
C LEU A 603 10.19 -36.36 -12.72
N VAL A 604 10.87 -36.73 -11.63
CA VAL A 604 10.26 -37.40 -10.48
C VAL A 604 10.39 -36.49 -9.26
N PHE A 605 9.25 -36.07 -8.72
CA PHE A 605 9.17 -35.30 -7.47
C PHE A 605 8.82 -36.23 -6.31
N ASN A 606 9.59 -36.13 -5.22
CA ASN A 606 9.33 -36.83 -3.97
C ASN A 606 8.86 -35.80 -2.93
N ASP A 607 7.57 -35.85 -2.58
CA ASP A 607 6.93 -34.95 -1.61
C ASP A 607 7.50 -35.13 -0.18
N GLU A 608 7.88 -36.35 0.22
CA GLU A 608 8.37 -36.65 1.58
C GLU A 608 9.79 -36.10 1.83
N LYS A 609 10.65 -36.14 0.82
CA LYS A 609 12.05 -35.67 0.90
C LYS A 609 12.28 -34.30 0.26
N ILE A 610 11.22 -33.67 -0.27
CA ILE A 610 11.26 -32.41 -1.04
C ILE A 610 12.42 -32.44 -2.06
N ARG A 611 12.42 -33.48 -2.91
CA ARG A 611 13.51 -33.74 -3.86
C ARG A 611 12.96 -33.89 -5.27
N MET A 612 13.60 -33.22 -6.22
CA MET A 612 13.40 -33.44 -7.65
C MET A 612 14.57 -34.24 -8.20
N THR A 613 14.28 -35.27 -9.00
CA THR A 613 15.30 -36.07 -9.69
C THR A 613 14.95 -36.12 -11.18
N LEU A 614 15.93 -35.80 -12.02
CA LEU A 614 15.86 -36.02 -13.45
C LEU A 614 16.31 -37.46 -13.73
N VAL A 615 15.44 -38.28 -14.31
CA VAL A 615 15.71 -39.69 -14.59
C VAL A 615 15.80 -39.89 -16.10
N GLU A 616 16.95 -40.35 -16.60
CA GLU A 616 17.10 -40.84 -17.97
C GLU A 616 16.32 -42.16 -18.14
N PRO A 617 15.73 -42.43 -19.32
CA PRO A 617 15.11 -43.73 -19.56
C PRO A 617 16.16 -44.82 -19.43
N LYS A 618 15.80 -45.91 -18.75
CA LYS A 618 16.51 -47.18 -18.95
C LYS A 618 16.39 -47.55 -20.43
N VAL A 619 17.49 -47.43 -21.17
CA VAL A 619 17.64 -48.13 -22.46
C VAL A 619 17.52 -49.61 -22.12
N GLY A 620 16.40 -50.22 -22.48
CA GLY A 620 16.20 -51.65 -22.27
C GLY A 620 17.30 -52.41 -23.01
N SER A 621 18.15 -53.11 -22.26
CA SER A 621 18.96 -54.19 -22.79
C SER A 621 18.00 -55.23 -23.37
N ARG A 622 18.01 -55.36 -24.70
CA ARG A 622 17.38 -56.49 -25.39
C ARG A 622 18.02 -57.81 -24.96
#